data_AF-A0A183F900-F1
#
_entry.id   AF-A0A183F900-F1
#
_cell.length_a   1.000
_cell.length_b   1.000
_cell.length_c   1.000
_cell.angle_alpha   90.00
_cell.angle_beta   90.00
_cell.angle_gamma   90.00
#
_symmetry.space_group_name_H-M   'P 1'
#
loop_
_entity.id
_entity.type
_entity.pdbx_description
1 polymer ?
#
loop_
_entity_poly.entity_id
_entity_poly.type
_entity_poly.pdbx_seq_one_letter_code
_entity_poly.pdbx_strand_id
1 'polypeptide(L)'
;MMQITVDDERNELPVDHVSSDARELLLNLPVNIAGVSAPVAEKLSMTSLIGCYRDLRLAGHPKYFESAQKQNKVAVDGCPFH
;
A
#
# COMPACT_ATOMS: atom_id res chain seq x y z
N MET A 1 -1.14 19.29 4.86
CA MET A 1 -0.10 18.66 5.70
C MET A 1 -0.33 17.16 5.69
N MET A 2 0.66 16.39 5.22
CA MET A 2 0.61 14.92 5.19
C MET A 2 1.34 14.40 6.42
N GLN A 3 0.78 13.40 7.09
CA GLN A 3 1.34 12.82 8.31
C GLN A 3 1.36 11.30 8.19
N ILE A 4 2.35 10.67 8.80
CA ILE A 4 2.37 9.24 9.07
C ILE A 4 2.25 9.04 10.58
N THR A 5 1.51 8.02 10.99
CA THR A 5 1.48 7.58 12.39
C THR A 5 1.84 6.10 12.41
N VAL A 6 2.87 5.75 13.17
CA VAL A 6 3.31 4.36 13.42
C VAL A 6 3.34 4.19 14.92
N ASP A 7 2.66 3.16 15.44
CA ASP A 7 2.62 2.86 16.88
C ASP A 7 2.30 4.09 17.76
N ASP A 8 1.28 4.85 17.36
CA ASP A 8 0.82 6.10 17.97
C ASP A 8 1.81 7.29 17.91
N GLU A 9 2.99 7.10 17.31
CA GLU A 9 3.97 8.16 17.09
C GLU A 9 3.67 8.90 15.78
N ARG A 10 3.38 10.21 15.91
CA ARG A 10 3.09 11.08 14.78
C ARG A 10 4.38 11.65 14.19
N ASN A 11 4.56 11.42 12.90
CA ASN A 11 5.65 11.93 12.10
C ASN A 11 5.08 12.80 10.97
N GLU A 12 5.53 14.05 10.91
CA GLU A 12 5.21 14.92 9.79
C GLU A 12 6.06 14.51 8.58
N LEU A 13 5.41 14.36 7.44
CA LEU A 13 6.13 14.16 6.20
C LEU A 13 6.38 15.52 5.54
N PRO A 14 7.62 15.84 5.14
CA PRO A 14 7.91 17.03 4.36
C PRO A 14 7.41 16.82 2.93
N VAL A 15 6.10 17.00 2.70
CA VAL A 15 5.47 16.82 1.40
C VAL A 15 5.06 18.16 0.83
N ASP A 16 6.05 18.97 0.49
CA ASP A 16 5.80 20.30 -0.07
C ASP A 16 5.76 20.32 -1.61
N HIS A 17 5.86 19.17 -2.28
CA HIS A 17 6.15 19.14 -3.73
C HIS A 17 5.38 18.10 -4.55
N VAL A 18 4.08 17.92 -4.33
CA VAL A 18 3.23 17.17 -5.28
C VAL A 18 2.38 18.15 -6.09
N SER A 19 2.64 18.26 -7.40
CA SER A 19 1.82 19.09 -8.29
C SER A 19 0.38 18.58 -8.37
N SER A 20 -0.56 19.44 -8.78
CA SER A 20 -1.95 19.06 -9.06
C SER A 20 -2.05 17.84 -9.99
N ASP A 21 -1.26 17.87 -11.05
CA ASP A 21 -1.30 16.88 -12.12
C ASP A 21 -0.74 15.54 -11.64
N ALA A 22 0.33 15.56 -10.84
CA ALA A 22 0.87 14.37 -10.20
C ALA A 22 -0.14 13.77 -9.21
N ARG A 23 -0.87 14.62 -8.47
CA ARG A 23 -1.91 14.17 -7.54
C ARG A 23 -3.07 13.50 -8.28
N GLU A 24 -3.55 14.10 -9.37
CA GLU A 24 -4.63 13.54 -10.19
C GLU A 24 -4.22 12.20 -10.82
N LEU A 25 -2.99 12.11 -11.33
CA LEU A 25 -2.46 10.85 -11.85
C LEU A 25 -2.44 9.77 -10.78
N LEU A 26 -1.90 10.06 -9.59
CA LEU A 26 -1.81 9.09 -8.48
C LEU A 26 -3.18 8.56 -8.04
N LEU A 27 -4.23 9.40 -8.07
CA LEU A 27 -5.59 8.98 -7.72
C LEU A 27 -6.21 8.00 -8.72
N ASN A 28 -5.69 7.95 -9.95
CA ASN A 28 -6.18 7.07 -11.02
C ASN A 28 -5.35 5.80 -11.20
N LEU A 29 -4.28 5.63 -10.43
CA LEU A 29 -3.45 4.42 -10.50
C LEU A 29 -4.02 3.29 -9.62
N PRO A 30 -3.85 2.03 -10.04
CA PRO A 30 -4.24 0.90 -9.21
C PRO A 30 -3.41 0.88 -7.92
N VAL A 31 -4.10 0.63 -6.80
CA VAL A 31 -3.44 0.43 -5.51
C VAL A 31 -2.90 -1.01 -5.45
N ASN A 32 -1.59 -1.13 -5.29
CA ASN A 32 -0.90 -2.40 -5.11
C ASN A 32 -0.49 -2.53 -3.64
N ILE A 33 -0.78 -3.66 -3.01
CA ILE A 33 -0.48 -3.91 -1.60
C ILE A 33 0.59 -4.99 -1.49
N ALA A 34 1.55 -4.81 -0.58
CA ALA A 34 2.63 -5.75 -0.25
C ALA A 34 3.59 -6.10 -1.41
N GLY A 35 3.43 -5.51 -2.58
CA GLY A 35 4.32 -5.70 -3.72
C GLY A 35 3.68 -5.24 -5.02
N VAL A 36 4.45 -5.29 -6.10
CA VAL A 36 4.02 -4.98 -7.46
C VAL A 36 4.42 -6.12 -8.39
N SER A 37 3.94 -6.12 -9.63
CA SER A 37 4.37 -7.13 -10.62
C SER A 37 5.88 -7.12 -10.84
N ALA A 38 6.48 -8.28 -11.14
CA ALA A 38 7.93 -8.42 -11.29
C ALA A 38 8.59 -7.37 -12.21
N PRO A 39 8.04 -7.03 -13.40
CA PRO A 39 8.64 -6.00 -14.26
C PRO A 39 8.64 -4.59 -13.65
N VAL A 40 7.65 -4.30 -12.79
CA VAL A 40 7.55 -3.02 -12.08
C VAL A 40 8.48 -3.01 -10.87
N ALA A 41 8.56 -4.13 -10.15
CA ALA A 41 9.46 -4.29 -9.00
C ALA A 41 10.92 -4.12 -9.40
N GLU A 42 11.34 -4.73 -10.52
CA GLU A 42 12.69 -4.60 -11.06
C GLU A 42 13.02 -3.15 -11.45
N LYS A 43 12.10 -2.46 -12.12
CA LYS A 43 12.28 -1.05 -12.51
C LYS A 43 12.37 -0.09 -11.33
N LEU A 44 11.64 -0.35 -10.25
CA LEU A 44 11.57 0.50 -9.07
C LEU A 44 12.53 0.04 -7.95
N SER A 45 13.31 -1.02 -8.18
CA SER A 45 14.16 -1.66 -7.15
C SER A 45 13.38 -1.95 -5.85
N MET A 46 12.13 -2.41 -5.98
CA MET A 46 11.25 -2.68 -4.84
C MET A 46 11.21 -4.17 -4.51
N THR A 47 11.25 -4.49 -3.22
CA THR A 47 11.01 -5.84 -2.70
C THR A 47 9.56 -6.00 -2.26
N SER A 48 9.02 -7.21 -2.44
CA SER A 48 7.70 -7.54 -1.88
C SER A 48 7.81 -7.78 -0.38
N LEU A 49 6.78 -7.40 0.37
CA LEU A 49 6.66 -7.66 1.80
C LEU A 49 6.54 -9.17 2.03
N ILE A 50 7.25 -9.66 3.05
CA ILE A 50 7.09 -11.01 3.60
C ILE A 50 6.58 -10.86 5.03
N GLY A 51 5.31 -11.21 5.27
CA GLY A 51 4.67 -11.06 6.57
C GLY A 51 3.15 -11.04 6.44
N CYS A 52 2.48 -10.68 7.55
CA CYS A 52 1.03 -10.53 7.62
C CYS A 52 0.66 -9.09 7.92
N TYR A 53 -0.50 -8.68 7.44
CA TYR A 53 -1.14 -7.42 7.80
C TYR A 53 -2.64 -7.61 7.74
N ARG A 54 -3.38 -6.85 8.56
CA ARG A 54 -4.83 -6.92 8.68
C ARG A 54 -5.41 -5.52 8.83
N ASP A 55 -6.73 -5.42 8.79
CA ASP A 55 -7.48 -4.18 9.05
C ASP A 55 -7.14 -3.03 8.09
N LEU A 56 -6.84 -3.34 6.81
CA LEU A 56 -6.54 -2.32 5.80
C LEU A 56 -7.75 -1.41 5.56
N ARG A 57 -7.53 -0.10 5.73
CA ARG A 57 -8.53 0.94 5.45
C ARG A 57 -7.92 2.00 4.54
N LEU A 58 -8.67 2.38 3.51
CA LEU A 58 -8.32 3.50 2.62
C LEU A 58 -9.40 4.58 2.75
N ALA A 59 -9.00 5.80 3.13
CA ALA A 59 -9.93 6.89 3.44
C ALA A 59 -11.04 6.47 4.42
N GLY A 60 -10.69 5.70 5.45
CA GLY A 60 -11.63 5.17 6.45
C GLY A 60 -12.46 3.95 6.02
N HIS A 61 -12.45 3.59 4.74
CA HIS A 61 -13.25 2.47 4.22
C HIS A 61 -12.46 1.15 4.30
N PRO A 62 -13.04 0.06 4.86
CA PRO A 62 -12.39 -1.23 4.89
C PRO A 62 -12.13 -1.76 3.47
N LYS A 63 -10.99 -2.41 3.28
CA LYS A 63 -10.61 -3.10 2.04
C LYS A 63 -10.37 -4.57 2.33
N TYR A 64 -11.08 -5.41 1.58
CA TYR A 64 -11.09 -6.86 1.71
C TYR A 64 -10.18 -7.46 0.62
N PHE A 65 -9.21 -8.28 1.00
CA PHE A 65 -8.20 -8.81 0.06
C PHE A 65 -8.78 -9.79 -0.95
N GLU A 66 -9.87 -10.45 -0.58
CA GLU A 66 -10.70 -11.32 -1.43
C GLU A 66 -11.22 -10.59 -2.66
N SER A 67 -11.44 -9.26 -2.54
CA SER A 67 -11.95 -8.42 -3.61
C SER A 67 -10.86 -7.86 -4.55
N ALA A 68 -9.59 -8.23 -4.33
CA ALA A 68 -8.50 -7.74 -5.16
C ALA A 68 -8.65 -8.20 -6.62
N GLN A 69 -8.44 -7.28 -7.57
CA GLN A 69 -8.49 -7.57 -9.01
C GLN A 69 -7.44 -8.61 -9.44
N LYS A 70 -6.32 -8.70 -8.71
CA LYS A 70 -5.25 -9.67 -8.93
C LYS A 70 -4.56 -10.01 -7.61
N GLN A 71 -4.24 -11.28 -7.43
CA GLN A 71 -3.47 -11.79 -6.30
C GLN A 71 -2.33 -12.67 -6.82
N ASN A 72 -1.20 -12.71 -6.11
CA ASN A 72 -0.04 -13.54 -6.49
C ASN A 72 0.74 -13.96 -5.25
N LYS A 73 0.79 -15.26 -4.96
CA LYS A 73 1.48 -15.84 -3.78
C LYS A 73 1.07 -15.18 -2.46
N VAL A 74 -0.22 -14.90 -2.29
CA VAL A 74 -0.80 -14.35 -1.06
C VAL A 74 -1.68 -15.43 -0.41
N ALA A 75 -1.61 -15.54 0.91
CA ALA A 75 -2.60 -16.26 1.71
C ALA A 75 -3.59 -15.23 2.26
N VAL A 76 -4.86 -15.34 1.82
CA VAL A 76 -5.95 -14.54 2.38
C VAL A 76 -6.49 -15.25 3.61
N ASP A 77 -6.93 -14.49 4.63
CA ASP A 77 -7.40 -15.02 5.92
C ASP A 77 -6.43 -15.97 6.63
N GLY A 78 -5.12 -15.77 6.44
CA GLY A 78 -4.08 -16.60 7.04
C GLY A 78 -2.89 -15.79 7.54
N CYS A 79 -2.51 -16.01 8.80
CA CYS A 79 -1.23 -15.56 9.33
C CYS A 79 -0.54 -16.69 10.12
N PRO A 80 0.39 -17.44 9.51
CA PRO A 80 0.89 -18.70 10.05
C PRO A 80 1.84 -18.57 11.26
N PHE A 81 2.05 -17.37 11.82
CA PHE A 81 3.02 -17.12 12.91
C PHE A 81 2.47 -16.17 13.99
N HIS A 82 1.15 -16.17 14.22
CA HIS A 82 0.55 -15.50 15.38
C HIS A 82 0.63 -16.36 16.64
#